data_AF-W5SK83-F1
#
_entry.id   AF-W5SK83-F1
#
_cell.length_a   1.000
_cell.length_b   1.000
_cell.length_c   1.000
_cell.angle_alpha   90.00
_cell.angle_beta   90.00
_cell.angle_gamma   90.00
#
_symmetry.space_group_name_H-M   'P 1'
#
loop_
_entity.id
_entity.type
_entity.pdbx_description
1 polymer ?
#
loop_
_entity_poly.entity_id
_entity_poly.type
_entity_poly.pdbx_seq_one_letter_code
_entity_poly.pdbx_strand_id
1 'polypeptide(L)'
;YKRAVKLSFNTDGSVFVETSDDSNVYGMCVDVDEYRETAQVVPITNNVSGYFICADSSIQCGDHLDFNSEGELVKASSNLPTSINIIALSNTYKHDFRTPAEQSDSSFSSSSDFIIHFVKVTIFGNKAIQRKS
;
A
#
# COMPACT_ATOMS: atom_id res chain seq x y z
N TYR A 1 1.66 -3.58 8.51
CA TYR A 1 2.33 -3.28 7.21
C TYR A 1 1.68 -2.07 6.54
N LYS A 2 2.45 -1.22 5.85
CA LYS A 2 1.91 0.02 5.27
C LYS A 2 1.20 -0.19 3.94
N ARG A 3 -0.07 0.21 3.86
CA ARG A 3 -0.96 0.04 2.69
C ARG A 3 -2.08 1.08 2.65
N ALA A 4 -2.69 1.27 1.49
CA ALA A 4 -3.89 2.08 1.35
C ALA A 4 -5.12 1.42 1.97
N VAL A 5 -5.95 2.23 2.64
CA VAL A 5 -7.20 1.78 3.25
C VAL A 5 -8.33 2.79 3.06
N LYS A 6 -9.56 2.30 3.11
CA LYS A 6 -10.80 3.10 3.15
C LYS A 6 -11.57 2.84 4.43
N LEU A 7 -12.49 3.74 4.78
CA LEU A 7 -13.41 3.53 5.89
C LEU A 7 -14.57 2.65 5.44
N SER A 8 -14.90 1.66 6.26
CA SER A 8 -16.06 0.80 6.10
C SER A 8 -16.87 0.74 7.39
N PHE A 9 -18.14 0.40 7.25
CA PHE A 9 -19.13 0.52 8.32
C PHE A 9 -19.89 -0.79 8.46
N ASN A 10 -20.00 -1.27 9.69
CA ASN A 10 -20.89 -2.38 10.03
C ASN A 10 -22.35 -1.90 10.10
N THR A 11 -23.28 -2.84 10.10
CA THR A 11 -24.72 -2.56 10.22
C THR A 11 -25.10 -1.89 11.54
N ASP A 12 -24.29 -2.06 12.59
CA ASP A 12 -24.44 -1.41 13.89
C ASP A 12 -23.86 0.02 13.96
N GLY A 13 -23.27 0.50 12.86
CA GLY A 13 -22.66 1.83 12.76
C GLY A 13 -21.21 1.90 13.26
N SER A 14 -20.61 0.80 13.71
CA SER A 14 -19.18 0.75 14.02
C SER A 14 -18.34 0.91 12.76
N VAL A 15 -17.18 1.58 12.91
CA VAL A 15 -16.27 1.94 11.82
C VAL A 15 -15.04 1.06 11.88
N PHE A 16 -14.62 0.55 10.73
CA PHE A 16 -13.35 -0.17 10.56
C PHE A 16 -12.67 0.27 9.26
N VAL A 17 -11.49 -0.28 9.01
CA VAL A 17 -10.76 -0.04 7.76
C VAL A 17 -10.56 -1.32 6.99
N GLU A 18 -10.65 -1.22 5.68
CA GLU A 18 -10.33 -2.30 4.75
C GLU A 18 -9.40 -1.78 3.65
N THR A 19 -8.76 -2.70 2.94
CA THR A 19 -7.88 -2.34 1.82
C THR A 19 -8.63 -1.55 0.75
N SER A 20 -7.92 -0.67 0.07
CA SER A 20 -8.51 0.20 -0.94
C SER A 20 -7.56 0.45 -2.10
N ASP A 21 -8.16 0.59 -3.27
CA ASP A 21 -7.55 1.22 -4.43
C ASP A 21 -7.36 2.74 -4.23
N ASP A 22 -6.74 3.36 -5.23
CA ASP A 22 -6.48 4.80 -5.33
C ASP A 22 -7.74 5.69 -5.36
N SER A 23 -8.86 5.12 -5.76
CA SER A 23 -10.10 5.82 -6.08
C SER A 23 -10.95 6.04 -4.82
N ASN A 24 -10.84 5.15 -3.85
CA ASN A 24 -11.66 5.18 -2.63
C ASN A 24 -10.84 5.34 -1.34
N VAL A 25 -9.56 5.71 -1.45
CA VAL A 25 -8.66 5.73 -0.30
C VAL A 25 -9.03 6.82 0.72
N TYR A 26 -9.12 6.42 1.99
CA TYR A 26 -9.26 7.33 3.13
C TYR A 26 -7.89 7.74 3.70
N GLY A 27 -6.97 6.79 3.76
CA GLY A 27 -5.65 7.01 4.34
C GLY A 27 -4.71 5.83 4.17
N MET A 28 -3.54 5.96 4.77
CA MET A 28 -2.51 4.93 4.80
C MET A 28 -2.54 4.28 6.18
N CYS A 29 -2.85 2.98 6.24
CA CYS A 29 -2.62 2.20 7.45
C CYS A 29 -1.11 2.10 7.64
N VAL A 30 -0.58 2.58 8.76
CA VAL A 30 0.87 2.59 9.05
C VAL A 30 1.27 1.59 10.12
N ASP A 31 0.31 1.18 10.95
CA ASP A 31 0.49 0.22 12.03
C ASP A 31 -0.83 -0.51 12.32
N VAL A 32 -0.73 -1.77 12.75
CA VAL A 32 -1.87 -2.60 13.18
C VAL A 32 -1.47 -3.26 14.49
N ASP A 33 -2.31 -3.10 15.51
CA ASP A 33 -2.24 -3.84 16.76
C ASP A 33 -3.34 -4.90 16.72
N GLU A 34 -2.97 -6.14 16.38
CA GLU A 34 -3.92 -7.25 16.28
C GLU A 34 -4.49 -7.65 17.64
N TYR A 35 -3.80 -7.36 18.75
CA TYR A 35 -4.31 -7.68 20.10
C TYR A 35 -5.42 -6.72 20.51
N ARG A 36 -5.29 -5.43 20.16
CA ARG A 36 -6.31 -4.41 20.42
C ARG A 36 -7.32 -4.26 19.28
N GLU A 37 -7.10 -4.93 18.16
CA GLU A 37 -7.88 -4.78 16.93
C GLU A 37 -7.93 -3.32 16.44
N THR A 38 -6.82 -2.59 16.60
CA THR A 38 -6.74 -1.18 16.21
C THR A 38 -5.75 -0.97 15.06
N ALA A 39 -6.13 -0.15 14.09
CA ALA A 39 -5.25 0.30 13.01
C ALA A 39 -4.90 1.79 13.18
N GLN A 40 -3.62 2.13 13.08
CA GLN A 40 -3.19 3.51 12.98
C GLN A 40 -3.21 3.96 11.52
N VAL A 41 -4.03 4.97 11.23
CA VAL A 41 -4.19 5.49 9.87
C VAL A 41 -3.73 6.94 9.78
N VAL A 42 -2.88 7.22 8.78
CA VAL A 42 -2.53 8.58 8.39
C VAL A 42 -3.45 9.00 7.24
N PRO A 43 -4.32 10.02 7.41
CA PRO A 43 -5.22 10.46 6.36
C PRO A 43 -4.48 10.95 5.11
N ILE A 44 -5.07 10.78 3.93
CA ILE A 44 -4.46 11.21 2.66
C ILE A 44 -4.21 12.71 2.55
N THR A 45 -4.83 13.52 3.41
CA THR A 45 -4.58 14.96 3.47
C THR A 45 -3.20 15.32 3.99
N ASN A 46 -2.47 14.35 4.53
CA ASN A 46 -1.10 14.52 5.02
C ASN A 46 -0.10 13.90 4.05
N ASN A 47 1.07 14.52 3.95
CA ASN A 47 2.18 13.94 3.21
C ASN A 47 2.76 12.78 4.01
N VAL A 48 3.03 11.66 3.34
CA VAL A 48 3.60 10.47 3.95
C VAL A 48 4.81 10.02 3.14
N SER A 49 5.88 9.64 3.82
CA SER A 49 7.01 8.95 3.19
C SER A 49 7.41 7.73 4.00
N GLY A 50 7.80 6.66 3.32
CA GLY A 50 8.18 5.41 3.97
C GLY A 50 8.15 4.22 3.03
N TYR A 51 8.42 3.04 3.59
CA TYR A 51 8.31 1.77 2.85
C TYR A 51 6.87 1.27 2.89
N PHE A 52 6.33 0.98 1.70
CA PHE A 52 4.99 0.44 1.48
C PHE A 52 5.09 -0.87 0.72
N ILE A 53 4.09 -1.74 0.90
CA ILE A 53 3.99 -3.00 0.14
C ILE A 53 3.75 -2.67 -1.34
N CYS A 54 4.37 -3.43 -2.23
CA CYS A 54 4.06 -3.43 -3.66
C CYS A 54 3.75 -4.83 -4.17
N ALA A 55 2.98 -4.90 -5.26
CA ALA A 55 2.50 -6.17 -5.81
C ALA A 55 3.62 -6.99 -6.49
N ASP A 56 4.65 -6.32 -7.01
CA ASP A 56 5.75 -6.98 -7.72
C ASP A 56 7.10 -6.25 -7.61
N SER A 57 8.14 -6.86 -8.20
CA SER A 57 9.52 -6.37 -8.19
C SER A 57 9.88 -5.40 -9.33
N SER A 58 8.93 -5.02 -10.18
CA SER A 58 9.19 -4.22 -11.38
C SER A 58 9.34 -2.73 -11.11
N ILE A 59 8.91 -2.25 -9.93
CA ILE A 59 8.96 -0.83 -9.55
C ILE A 59 10.41 -0.37 -9.35
N GLN A 60 10.72 0.76 -9.98
CA GLN A 60 12.01 1.44 -9.98
C GLN A 60 11.90 2.85 -9.41
N CYS A 61 13.01 3.39 -8.92
CA CYS A 61 13.08 4.76 -8.44
C CYS A 61 12.63 5.74 -9.53
N GLY A 62 11.75 6.67 -9.17
CA GLY A 62 11.16 7.64 -10.09
C GLY A 62 9.86 7.19 -10.77
N ASP A 63 9.47 5.92 -10.66
CA ASP A 63 8.17 5.47 -11.15
C ASP A 63 7.02 6.20 -10.44
N HIS A 64 6.01 6.57 -11.24
CA HIS A 64 4.70 6.96 -10.74
C HIS A 64 3.91 5.71 -10.38
N LEU A 65 3.24 5.72 -9.23
CA LEU A 65 2.56 4.54 -8.68
C LEU A 65 1.10 4.84 -8.33
N ASP A 66 0.30 3.78 -8.32
CA ASP A 66 -1.08 3.75 -7.83
C ASP A 66 -1.25 2.62 -6.79
N PHE A 67 -2.43 2.53 -6.17
CA PHE A 67 -2.81 1.40 -5.32
C PHE A 67 -3.76 0.45 -6.05
N ASN A 68 -3.51 -0.85 -5.95
CA ASN A 68 -4.47 -1.88 -6.36
C ASN A 68 -5.56 -2.09 -5.28
N SER A 69 -6.51 -2.99 -5.52
CA SER A 69 -7.60 -3.31 -4.57
C SER A 69 -7.14 -3.84 -3.21
N GLU A 70 -5.93 -4.40 -3.16
CA GLU A 70 -5.31 -4.92 -1.93
C GLU A 70 -4.55 -3.82 -1.15
N GLY A 71 -4.57 -2.59 -1.65
CA GLY A 71 -3.85 -1.45 -1.08
C GLY A 71 -2.35 -1.51 -1.28
N GLU A 72 -1.88 -2.33 -2.21
CA GLU A 72 -0.48 -2.47 -2.58
C GLU A 72 -0.12 -1.54 -3.73
N LEU A 73 1.13 -1.09 -3.75
CA LEU A 73 1.63 -0.25 -4.82
C LEU A 73 1.84 -1.03 -6.12
N VAL A 74 1.40 -0.44 -7.21
CA VAL A 74 1.61 -0.89 -8.59
C VAL A 74 2.11 0.27 -9.44
N LYS A 75 2.76 -0.01 -10.58
CA LYS A 75 3.08 1.06 -11.53
C LYS A 75 1.79 1.71 -12.03
N ALA A 76 1.77 3.04 -12.03
CA ALA A 76 0.62 3.77 -12.51
C ALA A 76 0.38 3.48 -14.00
N SER A 77 -0.88 3.21 -14.35
CA SER A 77 -1.29 3.14 -15.74
C SER A 77 -1.59 4.55 -16.25
N SER A 78 -1.21 4.87 -17.48
CA SER A 78 -1.02 6.23 -17.98
C SER A 78 -2.26 7.13 -18.10
N ASN A 79 -3.40 6.81 -17.47
CA ASN A 79 -4.60 7.64 -17.51
C ASN A 79 -5.44 7.49 -16.24
N LEU A 80 -5.33 8.45 -15.32
CA LEU A 80 -6.42 9.16 -14.62
C LEU A 80 -5.80 10.00 -13.48
N PRO A 81 -6.38 11.16 -13.12
CA PRO A 81 -5.89 11.94 -11.98
C PRO A 81 -6.29 11.21 -10.70
N THR A 82 -5.34 10.54 -10.09
CA THR A 82 -5.50 9.96 -8.77
C THR A 82 -5.63 11.08 -7.74
N SER A 83 -6.42 10.83 -6.69
CA SER A 83 -6.60 11.75 -5.56
C SER A 83 -5.31 11.95 -4.75
N ILE A 84 -4.27 11.19 -5.08
CA ILE A 84 -2.99 11.08 -4.40
C ILE A 84 -1.87 10.95 -5.44
N ASN A 85 -0.79 11.69 -5.28
CA ASN A 85 0.41 11.50 -6.09
C ASN A 85 1.39 10.61 -5.33
N ILE A 86 1.83 9.52 -5.95
CA ILE A 86 2.80 8.59 -5.37
C ILE A 86 4.02 8.47 -6.29
N ILE A 87 5.21 8.67 -5.73
CA ILE A 87 6.48 8.53 -6.44
C ILE A 87 7.39 7.57 -5.69
N ALA A 88 7.97 6.61 -6.42
CA ALA A 88 9.02 5.73 -5.92
C ALA A 88 10.32 6.51 -5.63
N LEU A 89 10.82 6.40 -4.40
CA LEU A 89 12.10 6.93 -3.94
C LEU A 89 13.21 5.87 -3.91
N SER A 90 12.88 4.62 -4.24
CA SER A 90 13.84 3.51 -4.34
C SER A 90 13.38 2.51 -5.40
N ASN A 91 14.28 1.62 -5.79
CA ASN A 91 13.88 0.37 -6.43
C ASN A 91 13.17 -0.54 -5.41
N THR A 92 12.46 -1.54 -5.91
CA THR A 92 11.83 -2.55 -5.05
C THR A 92 12.87 -3.31 -4.23
N TYR A 93 12.57 -3.50 -2.95
CA TYR A 93 13.27 -4.34 -1.99
C TYR A 93 12.41 -5.56 -1.69
N LYS A 94 12.96 -6.75 -1.87
CA LYS A 94 12.30 -8.02 -1.51
C LYS A 94 12.73 -8.43 -0.11
N HIS A 95 11.76 -8.79 0.73
CA HIS A 95 12.01 -9.45 2.01
C HIS A 95 11.41 -10.86 1.99
N ASP A 96 12.20 -11.83 2.43
CA ASP A 96 11.77 -13.23 2.57
C ASP A 96 11.69 -13.55 4.06
N PHE A 97 10.47 -13.75 4.57
CA PHE A 97 10.22 -13.98 5.99
C PHE A 97 10.51 -15.42 6.44
N ARG A 98 10.95 -16.31 5.53
CA ARG A 98 11.34 -17.68 5.87
C ARG A 98 12.67 -17.68 6.62
N THR A 99 12.81 -18.63 7.54
CA THR A 99 14.09 -18.94 8.17
C THR A 99 15.09 -19.49 7.15
N PRO A 100 16.41 -19.42 7.42
CA PRO A 100 17.42 -19.99 6.52
C PRO A 100 17.21 -21.48 6.22
N ALA A 101 16.69 -22.25 7.19
CA ALA A 101 16.38 -23.67 7.00
C ALA A 101 15.23 -23.87 6.01
N GLU A 102 14.14 -23.12 6.16
CA GLU A 102 12.98 -23.17 5.26
C GLU A 102 13.30 -22.69 3.83
N GLN A 103 14.24 -21.75 3.68
CA GLN A 103 14.69 -21.31 2.35
C GLN A 103 15.49 -22.38 1.60
N SER A 104 16.18 -23.26 2.34
CA SER A 104 16.97 -24.36 1.77
C SER A 104 16.16 -25.62 1.49
N ASP A 105 14.93 -25.68 1.98
CA ASP A 105 14.03 -26.82 1.80
C ASP A 105 13.19 -26.65 0.53
N SER A 106 13.49 -27.44 -0.49
CA SER A 106 12.78 -27.43 -1.78
C SER A 106 11.31 -27.88 -1.69
N SER A 107 10.87 -28.43 -0.54
CA SER A 107 9.47 -28.79 -0.29
C SER A 107 8.61 -27.59 0.11
N PHE A 108 9.23 -26.56 0.71
CA PHE A 108 8.66 -25.23 0.69
C PHE A 108 8.82 -24.73 -0.73
N SER A 109 7.74 -24.87 -1.51
CA SER A 109 7.64 -24.19 -2.79
C SER A 109 8.03 -22.72 -2.61
N SER A 110 8.44 -22.06 -3.68
CA SER A 110 8.62 -20.60 -3.70
C SER A 110 7.27 -19.90 -3.55
N SER A 111 6.50 -20.25 -2.50
CA SER A 111 5.22 -19.67 -2.19
C SER A 111 5.46 -18.19 -1.97
N SER A 112 4.76 -17.40 -2.76
CA SER A 112 4.69 -15.95 -2.66
C SER A 112 4.28 -15.50 -1.25
N ASP A 113 3.63 -16.37 -0.46
CA ASP A 113 3.05 -16.02 0.84
C ASP A 113 4.08 -15.50 1.86
N PHE A 114 5.35 -15.91 1.75
CA PHE A 114 6.41 -15.47 2.65
C PHE A 114 7.29 -14.35 2.08
N ILE A 115 7.07 -13.98 0.83
CA ILE A 115 7.88 -13.01 0.11
C ILE A 115 7.06 -11.74 -0.02
N ILE A 116 7.51 -10.67 0.63
CA ILE A 116 6.88 -9.35 0.52
C ILE A 116 7.82 -8.41 -0.21
N HIS A 117 7.27 -7.68 -1.16
CA HIS A 117 7.96 -6.62 -1.87
C HIS A 117 7.63 -5.27 -1.22
N PHE A 118 8.66 -4.46 -1.02
CA PHE A 118 8.56 -3.12 -0.47
C PHE A 118 9.22 -2.11 -1.39
N VAL A 119 8.66 -0.91 -1.45
CA VAL A 119 9.30 0.24 -2.10
C VAL A 119 9.20 1.46 -1.20
N LYS A 120 10.27 2.23 -1.11
CA LYS A 120 10.23 3.53 -0.43
C LYS A 120 9.51 4.50 -1.34
N VAL A 121 8.49 5.18 -0.83
CA VAL A 121 7.70 6.17 -1.58
C VAL A 121 7.58 7.48 -0.83
N THR A 122 7.19 8.51 -1.58
CA THR A 122 6.52 9.68 -1.06
C THR A 122 5.12 9.76 -1.64
N ILE A 123 4.14 10.07 -0.79
CA ILE A 123 2.72 10.17 -1.11
C ILE A 123 2.27 11.58 -0.73
N PHE A 124 1.64 12.27 -1.68
CA PHE A 124 1.08 13.61 -1.51
C PHE A 124 -0.40 13.60 -1.84
N GLY A 125 -1.26 13.96 -0.90
CA GLY A 125 -2.69 14.14 -1.17
C GLY A 125 -2.92 15.28 -2.15
N ASN A 126 -3.59 15.01 -3.27
CA ASN A 126 -3.97 16.02 -4.22
C ASN A 126 -5.42 16.46 -3.93
N LYS A 127 -5.60 17.53 -3.15
CA LYS A 127 -6.92 18.22 -3.05
C LYS A 127 -7.26 19.05 -4.30
N ALA A 128 -6.72 18.71 -5.47
CA ALA A 128 -7.13 19.36 -6.71
C ALA A 128 -8.48 18.78 -7.15
N ILE A 129 -9.55 19.37 -6.62
CA ILE A 129 -10.86 19.35 -7.26
C ILE A 129 -10.63 19.79 -8.71
N GLN A 130 -10.73 18.87 -9.67
CA GLN A 130 -10.79 19.31 -11.06
C GLN A 130 -12.06 20.15 -11.22
N ARG A 131 -11.88 21.41 -11.64
CA ARG A 131 -12.96 22.28 -12.08
C ARG A 131 -13.81 21.49 -13.07
N LYS A 132 -15.10 21.34 -12.79
CA LYS A 132 -16.08 20.93 -13.80
C LYS A 132 -15.87 21.83 -15.03
N SER A 133 -15.51 21.24 -16.17
CA SER A 133 -15.65 21.86 -17.48
C SER A 133 -17.12 22.05 -17.81
#